data_AF-A0A2J6MWF6-F1
#
_entry.id   AF-A0A2J6MWF6-F1
#
_cell.length_a   1.000
_cell.length_b   1.000
_cell.length_c   1.000
_cell.angle_alpha   90.00
_cell.angle_beta   90.00
_cell.angle_gamma   90.00
#
_symmetry.space_group_name_H-M   'P 1'
#
loop_
_entity.id
_entity.type
_entity.pdbx_description
1 polymer ?
#
loop_
_entity_poly.entity_id
_entity_poly.type
_entity_poly.pdbx_seq_one_letter_code
_entity_poly.pdbx_strand_id
1 'polypeptide(L)'
;MSTVLDERATTAGRHALEAEVNYLAPGQGRPVSYTFEPPPGTPWVTGALEAHRVTIRDARPSAQNGEFTLDTSGFERVSHRSALTDFSDEDRIRRVYYPESDALLRAATGAEKTVIFDHTLRDSADGSRANPALREPVHRVHNDQTLVSARRRVLDHLDAAEAHERLRHRFAIVNLWRPLDTVERLPLALCDARTIAPADLVPSDLVYRDKIGETYSVLANPAHRWYYYPRLAPDEALLLKIYDSLEDGTARFMAHTAFDAPGTPSDAPPRRSIELRALLFWAPEHDAGAA
;
A
#
# COMPACT_ATOMS: atom_id res chain seq x y z
N MET A 1 31.15 -6.64 43.60
CA MET A 1 30.20 -7.42 42.78
C MET A 1 29.25 -6.42 42.13
N SER A 2 29.58 -6.01 40.91
CA SER A 2 28.81 -5.02 40.14
C SER A 2 27.61 -5.72 39.52
N THR A 3 26.41 -5.35 39.94
CA THR A 3 25.16 -5.84 39.37
C THR A 3 24.86 -4.97 38.15
N VAL A 4 25.12 -5.51 36.97
CA VAL A 4 24.71 -4.93 35.70
C VAL A 4 23.20 -5.04 35.63
N LEU A 5 22.50 -3.90 35.68
CA LEU A 5 21.08 -3.82 35.38
C LEU A 5 20.92 -4.01 33.86
N ASP A 6 20.37 -5.17 33.50
CA ASP A 6 19.88 -5.49 32.16
C ASP A 6 18.63 -4.61 31.91
N GLU A 7 18.83 -3.40 31.39
CA GLU A 7 17.74 -2.57 30.84
C GLU A 7 17.26 -3.20 29.53
N ARG A 8 16.49 -4.28 29.63
CA ARG A 8 15.54 -4.61 28.58
C ARG A 8 14.47 -3.53 28.58
N ALA A 9 14.65 -2.54 27.70
CA ALA A 9 13.63 -1.54 27.41
C ALA A 9 12.36 -2.25 26.93
N THR A 10 11.44 -2.49 27.86
CA THR A 10 10.06 -2.86 27.56
C THR A 10 9.45 -1.75 26.72
N THR A 11 9.12 -2.03 25.46
CA THR A 11 8.29 -1.19 24.57
C THR A 11 6.83 -1.20 25.04
N ALA A 12 6.62 -0.85 26.30
CA ALA A 12 5.30 -0.55 26.85
C ALA A 12 5.12 0.98 26.80
N GLY A 13 4.21 1.47 25.94
CA GLY A 13 3.57 2.76 26.17
C GLY A 13 3.77 3.90 25.18
N ARG A 14 4.37 3.70 23.99
CA ARG A 14 4.37 4.76 22.97
C ARG A 14 3.24 4.56 21.96
N HIS A 15 2.10 5.20 22.21
CA HIS A 15 0.97 5.30 21.28
C HIS A 15 1.29 6.12 20.01
N ALA A 16 2.46 6.76 19.96
CA ALA A 16 2.98 7.47 18.80
C ALA A 16 4.51 7.54 18.84
N LEU A 17 5.13 7.73 17.67
CA LEU A 17 6.56 7.97 17.49
C LEU A 17 6.79 9.10 16.49
N GLU A 18 7.99 9.67 16.50
CA GLU A 18 8.45 10.65 15.52
C GLU A 18 9.44 9.99 14.57
N ALA A 19 9.14 9.95 13.27
CA ALA A 19 10.03 9.38 12.26
C ALA A 19 10.00 10.19 10.97
N GLU A 20 10.98 9.96 10.09
CA GLU A 20 11.03 10.59 8.78
C GLU A 20 10.20 9.81 7.75
N VAL A 21 9.48 10.55 6.92
CA VAL A 21 8.85 10.05 5.69
C VAL A 21 9.30 10.94 4.53
N ASN A 22 9.49 10.37 3.34
CA ASN A 22 10.08 11.08 2.21
C ASN A 22 9.00 11.49 1.19
N TYR A 23 8.64 12.78 1.18
CA TYR A 23 7.70 13.34 0.22
C TYR A 23 8.41 13.79 -1.06
N LEU A 24 7.65 14.01 -2.13
CA LEU A 24 8.15 14.75 -3.28
C LEU A 24 8.41 16.20 -2.88
N ALA A 25 9.59 16.72 -3.21
CA ALA A 25 9.90 18.13 -2.98
C ALA A 25 8.97 19.02 -3.83
N PRO A 26 8.61 20.22 -3.35
CA PRO A 26 7.82 21.17 -4.17
C PRO A 26 8.52 21.54 -5.48
N GLY A 27 7.73 21.83 -6.52
CA GLY A 27 8.24 22.34 -7.80
C GLY A 27 8.94 21.31 -8.70
N GLN A 28 8.93 20.02 -8.35
CA GLN A 28 9.56 18.96 -9.14
C GLN A 28 8.79 18.59 -10.43
N GLY A 29 7.62 19.16 -10.65
CA GLY A 29 6.77 18.82 -11.79
C GLY A 29 6.28 17.38 -11.69
N ARG A 30 6.34 16.64 -12.80
CA ARG A 30 5.93 15.24 -12.91
C ARG A 30 7.16 14.32 -12.85
N PRO A 31 7.38 13.59 -11.73
CA PRO A 31 8.49 12.65 -11.60
C PRO A 31 8.39 11.49 -12.58
N VAL A 32 9.53 10.91 -12.95
CA VAL A 32 9.66 9.78 -13.86
C VAL A 32 10.53 8.71 -13.20
N SER A 33 10.13 7.45 -13.26
CA SER A 33 10.94 6.31 -12.83
C SER A 33 11.01 5.25 -13.91
N TYR A 34 12.22 4.79 -14.24
CA TYR A 34 12.43 3.72 -15.22
C TYR A 34 12.56 2.35 -14.55
N THR A 35 11.86 1.35 -15.09
CA THR A 35 11.93 -0.04 -14.62
C THR A 35 12.98 -0.87 -15.34
N PHE A 36 13.62 -0.29 -16.37
CA PHE A 36 14.72 -0.85 -17.14
C PHE A 36 15.78 0.23 -17.36
N GLU A 37 16.93 -0.14 -17.92
CA GLU A 37 18.01 0.82 -18.20
C GLU A 37 17.50 1.99 -19.06
N PRO A 38 17.55 3.23 -18.53
CA PRO A 38 17.04 4.39 -19.26
C PRO A 38 17.99 4.78 -20.41
N PRO A 39 17.54 5.60 -21.37
CA PRO A 39 18.42 6.12 -22.41
C PRO A 39 19.67 6.79 -21.83
N PRO A 40 20.84 6.69 -22.49
CA PRO A 40 22.08 7.29 -21.99
C PRO A 40 21.90 8.77 -21.60
N GLY A 41 22.36 9.14 -20.41
CA GLY A 41 22.23 10.50 -19.87
C GLY A 41 20.88 10.79 -19.19
N THR A 42 19.93 9.86 -19.20
CA THR A 42 18.65 10.00 -18.49
C THR A 42 18.76 9.40 -17.09
N PRO A 43 18.38 10.14 -16.03
CA PRO A 43 18.38 9.58 -14.68
C PRO A 43 17.33 8.47 -14.54
N TRP A 44 17.64 7.46 -13.73
CA TRP A 44 16.70 6.37 -13.42
C TRP A 44 15.42 6.86 -12.75
N VAL A 45 15.53 7.91 -11.95
CA VAL A 45 14.45 8.53 -11.21
C VAL A 45 14.64 10.05 -11.25
N THR A 46 13.59 10.79 -11.57
CA THR A 46 13.50 12.24 -11.39
C THR A 46 12.56 12.58 -10.24
N GLY A 47 12.55 13.83 -9.80
CA GLY A 47 11.78 14.29 -8.64
C GLY A 47 12.56 14.07 -7.35
N ALA A 48 13.23 15.14 -6.90
CA ALA A 48 13.90 15.13 -5.61
C ALA A 48 12.89 14.87 -4.48
N LEU A 49 13.30 14.06 -3.50
CA LEU A 49 12.52 13.83 -2.29
C LEU A 49 13.01 14.74 -1.17
N GLU A 50 12.10 15.10 -0.28
CA GLU A 50 12.37 15.82 0.95
C GLU A 50 11.92 14.96 2.14
N ALA A 51 12.82 14.72 3.09
CA ALA A 51 12.50 14.03 4.32
C ALA A 51 11.77 14.98 5.28
N HIS A 52 10.61 14.55 5.76
CA HIS A 52 9.82 15.29 6.75
C HIS A 52 9.65 14.45 7.99
N ARG A 53 9.99 15.02 9.15
CA ARG A 53 9.74 14.38 10.44
C ARG A 53 8.29 14.55 10.84
N VAL A 54 7.59 13.43 11.06
CA VAL A 54 6.16 13.39 11.35
C VAL A 54 5.84 12.50 12.54
N THR A 55 4.73 12.81 13.21
CA THR A 55 4.14 11.93 14.22
C THR A 55 3.40 10.78 13.55
N ILE A 56 3.84 9.54 13.79
CA ILE A 56 3.20 8.31 13.34
C ILE A 56 2.60 7.58 14.55
N ARG A 57 1.28 7.38 14.54
CA ARG A 57 0.52 6.84 15.69
C ARG A 57 0.31 5.33 15.58
N ASP A 58 0.35 4.63 16.69
CA ASP A 58 -0.08 3.23 16.75
C ASP A 58 -1.58 3.16 16.43
N ALA A 59 -1.91 2.46 15.34
CA ALA A 59 -3.27 2.31 14.86
C ALA A 59 -4.10 1.32 15.70
N ARG A 60 -3.46 0.40 16.45
CA ARG A 60 -4.15 -0.72 17.11
C ARG A 60 -5.27 -0.26 18.06
N PRO A 61 -5.11 0.76 18.94
CA PRO A 61 -6.18 1.22 19.81
C PRO A 61 -7.38 1.79 19.06
N SER A 62 -7.15 2.61 18.04
CA SER A 62 -8.20 3.21 17.20
C SER A 62 -8.89 2.18 16.30
N ALA A 63 -8.14 1.20 15.78
CA ALA A 63 -8.67 0.12 14.96
C ALA A 63 -9.66 -0.78 15.74
N GLN A 64 -9.42 -1.01 17.04
CA GLN A 64 -10.34 -1.77 17.90
C GLN A 64 -11.71 -1.08 18.06
N ASN A 65 -11.76 0.24 17.89
CA ASN A 65 -12.99 1.02 17.94
C ASN A 65 -13.67 1.19 16.57
N GLY A 66 -13.16 0.52 15.52
CA GLY A 66 -13.69 0.62 14.16
C GLY A 66 -13.41 1.96 13.47
N GLU A 67 -12.43 2.73 13.94
CA GLU A 67 -12.13 4.07 13.39
C GLU A 67 -11.52 4.01 11.98
N PHE A 68 -10.82 2.92 11.66
CA PHE A 68 -10.13 2.74 10.38
C PHE A 68 -10.82 1.68 9.53
N THR A 69 -11.31 2.12 8.37
CA THR A 69 -11.91 1.28 7.35
C THR A 69 -11.40 1.69 5.97
N LEU A 70 -11.57 0.82 4.98
CA LEU A 70 -11.26 1.15 3.59
C LEU A 70 -12.01 2.38 3.07
N ASP A 71 -13.26 2.59 3.50
CA ASP A 71 -14.10 3.66 2.96
C ASP A 71 -13.96 4.97 3.75
N THR A 72 -13.37 4.96 4.94
CA THR A 72 -13.12 6.17 5.75
C THR A 72 -11.65 6.63 5.70
N SER A 73 -10.72 5.84 6.23
CA SER A 73 -9.30 6.20 6.30
C SER A 73 -8.49 5.70 5.11
N GLY A 74 -9.09 4.85 4.26
CA GLY A 74 -8.41 4.24 3.12
C GLY A 74 -7.48 3.08 3.50
N PHE A 75 -7.54 2.60 4.74
CA PHE A 75 -6.81 1.42 5.18
C PHE A 75 -7.55 0.69 6.30
N GLU A 76 -7.37 -0.63 6.35
CA GLU A 76 -8.01 -1.48 7.34
C GLU A 76 -7.11 -2.67 7.69
N ARG A 77 -7.07 -3.07 8.97
CA ARG A 77 -6.36 -4.27 9.41
C ARG A 77 -7.34 -5.42 9.58
N VAL A 78 -7.09 -6.50 8.84
CA VAL A 78 -7.87 -7.73 8.93
C VAL A 78 -7.04 -8.85 9.57
N SER A 79 -7.70 -9.68 10.37
CA SER A 79 -7.11 -10.93 10.87
C SER A 79 -7.39 -12.03 9.86
N HIS A 80 -6.34 -12.60 9.29
CA HIS A 80 -6.43 -13.67 8.31
C HIS A 80 -5.14 -14.47 8.32
N ARG A 81 -5.22 -15.78 8.54
CA ARG A 81 -4.07 -16.70 8.47
C ARG A 81 -4.07 -17.41 7.12
N SER A 82 -3.03 -17.16 6.33
CA SER A 82 -2.83 -17.82 5.04
C SER A 82 -2.60 -19.32 5.22
N ALA A 83 -3.17 -20.14 4.32
CA ALA A 83 -2.83 -21.55 4.23
C ALA A 83 -1.45 -21.77 3.60
N LEU A 84 -0.97 -20.80 2.83
CA LEU A 84 0.39 -20.77 2.29
C LEU A 84 1.37 -20.17 3.31
N THR A 85 2.39 -20.94 3.69
CA THR A 85 3.45 -20.52 4.62
C THR A 85 4.78 -20.24 3.92
N ASP A 86 4.92 -20.64 2.65
CA ASP A 86 6.12 -20.45 1.85
C ASP A 86 5.73 -19.77 0.53
N PHE A 87 6.24 -18.56 0.33
CA PHE A 87 5.94 -17.68 -0.80
C PHE A 87 7.09 -17.64 -1.81
N SER A 88 7.97 -18.64 -1.82
CA SER A 88 9.05 -18.74 -2.82
C SER A 88 8.59 -19.30 -4.18
N ASP A 89 7.46 -20.01 -4.20
CA ASP A 89 6.88 -20.64 -5.39
C ASP A 89 5.69 -19.83 -5.92
N GLU A 90 5.89 -19.10 -7.02
CA GLU A 90 4.87 -18.27 -7.67
C GLU A 90 3.59 -19.06 -8.01
N ASP A 91 3.79 -20.30 -8.42
CA ASP A 91 2.74 -21.20 -8.88
C ASP A 91 1.84 -21.60 -7.69
N ARG A 92 2.43 -21.81 -6.51
CA ARG A 92 1.68 -22.00 -5.25
C ARG A 92 1.02 -20.71 -4.75
N ILE A 93 1.65 -19.55 -4.91
CA ILE A 93 1.00 -18.27 -4.61
C ILE A 93 -0.30 -18.15 -5.41
N ARG A 94 -0.27 -18.42 -6.71
CA ARG A 94 -1.45 -18.35 -7.57
C ARG A 94 -2.50 -19.41 -7.25
N ARG A 95 -2.10 -20.64 -6.93
CA ARG A 95 -3.05 -21.74 -6.66
C ARG A 95 -3.67 -21.71 -5.26
N VAL A 96 -2.97 -21.16 -4.28
CA VAL A 96 -3.39 -21.17 -2.86
C VAL A 96 -3.72 -19.77 -2.37
N TYR A 97 -2.76 -18.85 -2.47
CA TYR A 97 -2.87 -17.51 -1.87
C TYR A 97 -3.86 -16.60 -2.60
N TYR A 98 -3.95 -16.68 -3.92
CA TYR A 98 -4.89 -15.87 -4.71
C TYR A 98 -6.36 -16.21 -4.37
N PRO A 99 -6.80 -17.49 -4.37
CA PRO A 99 -8.18 -17.83 -4.00
C PRO A 99 -8.58 -17.41 -2.58
N GLU A 100 -7.73 -17.61 -1.57
CA GLU A 100 -8.04 -17.15 -0.20
C GLU A 100 -8.09 -15.62 -0.11
N SER A 101 -7.26 -14.93 -0.89
CA SER A 101 -7.25 -13.47 -0.93
C SER A 101 -8.47 -12.90 -1.64
N ASP A 102 -8.96 -13.53 -2.71
CA ASP A 102 -10.25 -13.20 -3.34
C ASP A 102 -11.38 -13.33 -2.31
N ALA A 103 -11.47 -14.47 -1.61
CA ALA A 103 -12.50 -14.70 -0.61
C ALA A 103 -12.44 -13.65 0.53
N LEU A 104 -11.24 -13.34 1.03
CA LEU A 104 -11.02 -12.32 2.05
C LEU A 104 -11.45 -10.92 1.57
N LEU A 105 -11.03 -10.52 0.36
CA LEU A 105 -11.37 -9.21 -0.20
C LEU A 105 -12.88 -9.08 -0.41
N ARG A 106 -13.55 -10.10 -0.95
CA ARG A 106 -15.01 -10.09 -1.13
C ARG A 106 -15.75 -10.02 0.20
N ALA A 107 -15.31 -10.79 1.20
CA ALA A 107 -15.90 -10.76 2.53
C ALA A 107 -15.72 -9.39 3.23
N ALA A 108 -14.55 -8.78 3.10
CA ALA A 108 -14.24 -7.51 3.74
C ALA A 108 -14.94 -6.31 3.07
N THR A 109 -15.20 -6.38 1.76
CA THR A 109 -15.64 -5.21 0.97
C THR A 109 -17.04 -5.34 0.38
N GLY A 110 -17.63 -6.53 0.43
CA GLY A 110 -18.89 -6.81 -0.26
C GLY A 110 -18.78 -6.83 -1.80
N ALA A 111 -17.56 -6.80 -2.35
CA ALA A 111 -17.36 -6.87 -3.79
C ALA A 111 -17.94 -8.17 -4.37
N GLU A 112 -18.67 -8.03 -5.47
CA GLU A 112 -19.25 -9.17 -6.19
C GLU A 112 -18.16 -9.95 -6.94
N LYS A 113 -17.18 -9.24 -7.50
CA LYS A 113 -16.07 -9.81 -8.24
C LYS A 113 -14.76 -9.14 -7.84
N THR A 114 -13.70 -9.92 -7.74
CA THR A 114 -12.33 -9.39 -7.71
C THR A 114 -11.51 -9.93 -8.88
N VAL A 115 -10.53 -9.14 -9.30
CA VAL A 115 -9.51 -9.55 -10.27
C VAL A 115 -8.15 -9.16 -9.71
N ILE A 116 -7.45 -10.16 -9.16
CA ILE A 116 -6.06 -10.02 -8.70
C ILE A 116 -5.16 -10.06 -9.94
N PHE A 117 -4.53 -8.94 -10.27
CA PHE A 117 -3.78 -8.81 -11.52
C PHE A 117 -2.27 -8.98 -11.36
N ASP A 118 -1.71 -8.66 -10.20
CA ASP A 118 -0.30 -8.92 -9.90
C ASP A 118 -0.06 -9.07 -8.39
N HIS A 119 1.17 -9.48 -8.06
CA HIS A 119 1.71 -9.37 -6.72
C HIS A 119 3.16 -8.92 -6.74
N THR A 120 3.65 -8.47 -5.60
CA THR A 120 5.06 -8.13 -5.42
C THR A 120 5.55 -8.66 -4.08
N LEU A 121 6.62 -9.44 -4.12
CA LEU A 121 7.38 -9.82 -2.94
C LEU A 121 8.42 -8.74 -2.64
N ARG A 122 8.51 -8.36 -1.37
CA ARG A 122 9.52 -7.42 -0.88
C ARG A 122 10.34 -8.03 0.23
N ASP A 123 11.64 -7.79 0.16
CA ASP A 123 12.64 -8.20 1.14
C ASP A 123 13.60 -7.03 1.38
N SER A 124 13.84 -6.65 2.63
CA SER A 124 14.71 -5.52 2.96
C SER A 124 16.21 -5.85 2.99
N ALA A 125 16.60 -7.11 2.89
CA ALA A 125 18.00 -7.54 2.80
C ALA A 125 18.39 -7.87 1.35
N ASP A 126 17.58 -8.69 0.67
CA ASP A 126 17.93 -9.25 -0.65
C ASP A 126 17.13 -8.65 -1.82
N GLY A 127 16.17 -7.77 -1.52
CA GLY A 127 15.36 -7.07 -2.51
C GLY A 127 16.15 -5.96 -3.20
N SER A 128 15.99 -5.83 -4.52
CA SER A 128 16.62 -4.73 -5.26
C SER A 128 15.87 -4.41 -6.56
N ARG A 129 16.25 -3.30 -7.21
CA ARG A 129 15.71 -2.99 -8.55
C ARG A 129 16.12 -4.01 -9.61
N ALA A 130 17.31 -4.59 -9.47
CA ALA A 130 17.87 -5.56 -10.41
C ALA A 130 17.34 -6.99 -10.18
N ASN A 131 16.81 -7.28 -9.00
CA ASN A 131 16.22 -8.57 -8.69
C ASN A 131 14.77 -8.62 -9.23
N PRO A 132 14.46 -9.53 -10.17
CA PRO A 132 13.12 -9.64 -10.74
C PRO A 132 12.10 -10.27 -9.79
N ALA A 133 12.55 -11.05 -8.80
CA ALA A 133 11.68 -11.77 -7.86
C ALA A 133 11.43 -10.99 -6.56
N LEU A 134 12.44 -10.29 -6.04
CA LEU A 134 12.37 -9.58 -4.75
C LEU A 134 12.66 -8.10 -4.91
N ARG A 135 11.74 -7.26 -4.43
CA ARG A 135 11.86 -5.80 -4.46
C ARG A 135 12.21 -5.25 -3.08
N GLU A 136 12.92 -4.13 -3.04
CA GLU A 136 13.12 -3.41 -1.77
C GLU A 136 11.81 -2.76 -1.28
N PRO A 137 11.66 -2.55 0.04
CA PRO A 137 10.68 -1.61 0.60
C PRO A 137 10.74 -0.22 -0.06
N VAL A 138 9.60 0.42 -0.23
CA VAL A 138 9.55 1.74 -0.86
C VAL A 138 9.54 2.84 0.20
N HIS A 139 10.54 3.72 0.18
CA HIS A 139 10.75 4.77 1.18
C HIS A 139 10.16 6.14 0.81
N ARG A 140 9.59 6.30 -0.39
CA ARG A 140 8.88 7.52 -0.80
C ARG A 140 7.40 7.39 -0.48
N VAL A 141 6.78 8.48 -0.03
CA VAL A 141 5.32 8.56 0.11
C VAL A 141 4.67 8.49 -1.26
N HIS A 142 3.73 7.56 -1.43
CA HIS A 142 3.08 7.33 -2.71
C HIS A 142 1.69 6.71 -2.58
N ASN A 143 0.93 6.79 -3.67
CA ASN A 143 -0.18 5.91 -3.97
C ASN A 143 0.08 5.22 -5.33
N ASP A 144 -0.29 3.94 -5.44
CA ASP A 144 0.06 3.07 -6.56
C ASP A 144 -0.67 3.37 -7.88
N GLN A 145 -1.75 4.16 -7.87
CA GLN A 145 -2.51 4.48 -9.10
C GLN A 145 -2.95 5.94 -9.12
N THR A 146 -3.03 6.49 -10.32
CA THR A 146 -3.73 7.73 -10.63
C THR A 146 -5.16 7.42 -11.07
N LEU A 147 -5.99 8.47 -11.22
CA LEU A 147 -7.30 8.35 -11.88
C LEU A 147 -7.20 7.64 -13.25
N VAL A 148 -6.18 7.99 -14.04
CA VAL A 148 -5.98 7.46 -15.38
C VAL A 148 -5.49 6.01 -15.33
N SER A 149 -4.49 5.70 -14.49
CA SER A 149 -3.97 4.33 -14.42
C SER A 149 -4.96 3.37 -13.77
N ALA A 150 -5.78 3.81 -12.81
CA ALA A 150 -6.83 2.98 -12.24
C ALA A 150 -7.86 2.53 -13.29
N ARG A 151 -8.37 3.44 -14.12
CA ARG A 151 -9.23 3.10 -15.27
C ARG A 151 -8.51 2.19 -16.26
N ARG A 152 -7.23 2.45 -16.53
CA ARG A 152 -6.42 1.61 -17.42
C ARG A 152 -6.28 0.17 -16.92
N ARG A 153 -6.15 -0.05 -15.60
CA ARG A 153 -6.10 -1.40 -15.02
C ARG A 153 -7.34 -2.21 -15.32
N VAL A 154 -8.53 -1.60 -15.29
CA VAL A 154 -9.77 -2.28 -15.69
C VAL A 154 -9.69 -2.74 -17.15
N LEU A 155 -9.21 -1.88 -18.05
CA LEU A 155 -9.07 -2.19 -19.48
C LEU A 155 -7.98 -3.23 -19.79
N ASP A 156 -6.91 -3.26 -19.00
CA ASP A 156 -5.78 -4.18 -19.20
C ASP A 156 -6.06 -5.60 -18.67
N HIS A 157 -7.01 -5.76 -17.74
CA HIS A 157 -7.20 -7.00 -16.98
C HIS A 157 -8.60 -7.64 -17.12
N LEU A 158 -9.48 -7.05 -17.93
CA LEU A 158 -10.78 -7.61 -18.30
C LEU A 158 -10.90 -7.72 -19.82
N ASP A 159 -11.84 -8.54 -20.29
CA ASP A 159 -12.26 -8.47 -21.69
C ASP A 159 -12.92 -7.12 -21.98
N ALA A 160 -12.89 -6.70 -23.25
CA ALA A 160 -13.34 -5.37 -23.62
C ALA A 160 -14.82 -5.13 -23.27
N ALA A 161 -15.70 -6.10 -23.44
CA ALA A 161 -17.13 -5.91 -23.16
C ALA A 161 -17.39 -5.74 -21.66
N GLU A 162 -16.79 -6.61 -20.83
CA GLU A 162 -16.90 -6.51 -19.38
C GLU A 162 -16.26 -5.23 -18.85
N ALA A 163 -15.08 -4.84 -19.35
CA ALA A 163 -14.41 -3.61 -18.92
C ALA A 163 -15.28 -2.37 -19.14
N HIS A 164 -15.92 -2.25 -20.32
CA HIS A 164 -16.81 -1.13 -20.62
C HIS A 164 -18.09 -1.13 -19.78
N GLU A 165 -18.59 -2.29 -19.36
CA GLU A 165 -19.70 -2.39 -18.39
C GLU A 165 -19.25 -1.95 -17.00
N ARG A 166 -18.20 -2.58 -16.47
CA ARG A 166 -17.75 -2.36 -15.08
C ARG A 166 -17.33 -0.91 -14.84
N LEU A 167 -16.78 -0.21 -15.84
CA LEU A 167 -16.42 1.21 -15.74
C LEU A 167 -17.62 2.17 -15.63
N ARG A 168 -18.85 1.70 -15.77
CA ARG A 168 -20.07 2.49 -15.53
C ARG A 168 -20.57 2.42 -14.09
N HIS A 169 -20.05 1.48 -13.30
CA HIS A 169 -20.48 1.22 -11.93
C HIS A 169 -19.32 1.43 -10.96
N ARG A 170 -19.58 1.26 -9.66
CA ARG A 170 -18.53 1.32 -8.65
C ARG A 170 -17.45 0.26 -8.92
N PHE A 171 -16.20 0.71 -8.95
CA PHE A 171 -15.04 -0.15 -8.88
C PHE A 171 -13.94 0.49 -8.02
N ALA A 172 -13.08 -0.36 -7.49
CA ALA A 172 -11.96 0.06 -6.64
C ALA A 172 -10.71 -0.74 -6.97
N ILE A 173 -9.57 -0.21 -6.56
CA ILE A 173 -8.31 -0.94 -6.47
C ILE A 173 -7.92 -1.00 -5.00
N VAL A 174 -7.79 -2.22 -4.49
CA VAL A 174 -7.35 -2.46 -3.11
C VAL A 174 -6.12 -3.37 -3.16
N ASN A 175 -5.08 -2.95 -2.45
CA ASN A 175 -3.93 -3.83 -2.21
C ASN A 175 -4.17 -4.62 -0.91
N LEU A 176 -3.88 -5.92 -0.94
CA LEU A 176 -3.76 -6.75 0.25
C LEU A 176 -2.27 -6.92 0.56
N TRP A 177 -1.82 -6.23 1.61
CA TRP A 177 -0.45 -6.29 2.08
C TRP A 177 -0.33 -7.24 3.28
N ARG A 178 0.54 -8.24 3.17
CA ARG A 178 0.77 -9.25 4.21
C ARG A 178 2.25 -9.34 4.56
N PRO A 179 2.60 -9.29 5.86
CA PRO A 179 3.95 -9.60 6.28
C PRO A 179 4.17 -11.13 6.28
N LEU A 180 5.35 -11.58 5.85
CA LEU A 180 5.70 -13.00 5.84
C LEU A 180 6.31 -13.46 7.17
N ASP A 181 6.83 -12.51 7.96
CA ASP A 181 7.28 -12.68 9.34
C ASP A 181 6.77 -11.50 10.19
N THR A 182 6.98 -11.51 11.51
CA THR A 182 6.64 -10.33 12.32
C THR A 182 7.47 -9.13 11.88
N VAL A 183 6.80 -8.00 11.59
CA VAL A 183 7.46 -6.78 11.11
C VAL A 183 8.16 -6.05 12.25
N GLU A 184 9.48 -6.18 12.34
CA GLU A 184 10.27 -5.50 13.37
C GLU A 184 11.03 -4.28 12.84
N ARG A 185 11.32 -4.25 11.53
CA ARG A 185 11.95 -3.12 10.86
C ARG A 185 11.17 -2.70 9.62
N LEU A 186 11.33 -1.44 9.23
CA LEU A 186 10.70 -0.85 8.06
C LEU A 186 9.18 -1.05 7.97
N PRO A 187 8.39 -0.85 9.05
CA PRO A 187 6.93 -0.95 8.96
C PRO A 187 6.33 0.02 7.93
N LEU A 188 5.08 -0.22 7.55
CA LEU A 188 4.33 0.72 6.72
C LEU A 188 3.77 1.86 7.58
N ALA A 189 4.08 3.09 7.19
CA ALA A 189 3.31 4.26 7.57
C ALA A 189 2.13 4.40 6.58
N LEU A 190 0.95 4.62 7.12
CA LEU A 190 -0.33 4.74 6.43
C LEU A 190 -0.90 6.14 6.69
N CYS A 191 -1.12 6.92 5.65
CA CYS A 191 -1.70 8.26 5.77
C CYS A 191 -3.22 8.15 5.74
N ASP A 192 -3.92 8.74 6.71
CA ASP A 192 -5.38 8.83 6.70
C ASP A 192 -5.87 9.60 5.46
N ALA A 193 -6.58 8.91 4.56
CA ALA A 193 -7.05 9.47 3.29
C ALA A 193 -7.88 10.76 3.45
N ARG A 194 -8.56 10.94 4.60
CA ARG A 194 -9.33 12.16 4.92
C ARG A 194 -8.46 13.40 5.09
N THR A 195 -7.15 13.23 5.19
CA THR A 195 -6.17 14.31 5.38
C THR A 195 -5.36 14.62 4.14
N ILE A 196 -5.54 13.86 3.05
CA ILE A 196 -4.87 14.07 1.78
C ILE A 196 -5.74 14.98 0.93
N ALA A 197 -5.26 16.19 0.63
CA ALA A 197 -5.93 17.08 -0.31
C ALA A 197 -5.62 16.63 -1.75
N PRO A 198 -6.54 16.85 -2.72
CA PRO A 198 -6.27 16.56 -4.13
C PRO A 198 -5.00 17.24 -4.67
N ALA A 199 -4.66 18.43 -4.14
CA ALA A 199 -3.46 19.17 -4.50
C ALA A 199 -2.15 18.54 -4.00
N ASP A 200 -2.22 17.61 -3.04
CA ASP A 200 -1.06 16.90 -2.51
C ASP A 200 -0.60 15.79 -3.48
N LEU A 201 -1.48 15.33 -4.36
CA LEU A 201 -1.25 14.21 -5.28
C LEU A 201 -0.66 14.69 -6.60
N VAL A 202 0.60 14.32 -6.86
CA VAL A 202 1.32 14.66 -8.08
C VAL A 202 1.51 13.40 -8.92
N PRO A 203 0.91 13.31 -10.13
CA PRO A 203 1.14 12.19 -11.01
C PRO A 203 2.64 11.98 -11.29
N SER A 204 3.04 10.72 -11.34
CA SER A 204 4.41 10.27 -11.58
C SER A 204 4.43 9.13 -12.58
N ASP A 205 5.29 9.23 -13.59
CA ASP A 205 5.47 8.21 -14.62
C ASP A 205 6.28 7.04 -14.11
N LEU A 206 5.81 5.83 -14.43
CA LEU A 206 6.54 4.59 -14.27
C LEU A 206 6.72 3.96 -15.64
N VAL A 207 7.94 4.10 -16.19
CA VAL A 207 8.25 3.72 -17.57
C VAL A 207 8.68 2.26 -17.61
N TYR A 208 7.90 1.47 -18.35
CA TYR A 208 8.19 0.09 -18.75
C TYR A 208 8.65 0.07 -20.21
N ARG A 209 9.17 -1.08 -20.66
CA ARG A 209 9.66 -1.22 -22.04
C ARG A 209 8.55 -1.06 -23.08
N ASP A 210 7.33 -1.44 -22.71
CA ASP A 210 6.16 -1.56 -23.57
C ASP A 210 5.07 -0.52 -23.27
N LYS A 211 5.12 0.14 -22.10
CA LYS A 211 4.10 1.09 -21.66
C LYS A 211 4.60 2.09 -20.63
N ILE A 212 3.83 3.15 -20.42
CA ILE A 212 4.00 4.09 -19.32
C ILE A 212 2.83 3.88 -18.36
N GLY A 213 3.13 3.42 -17.15
CA GLY A 213 2.19 3.42 -16.03
C GLY A 213 2.24 4.75 -15.29
N GLU A 214 1.25 5.00 -14.45
CA GLU A 214 1.21 6.19 -13.60
C GLU A 214 0.92 5.82 -12.15
N THR A 215 1.61 6.49 -11.24
CA THR A 215 1.40 6.44 -9.78
C THR A 215 1.26 7.87 -9.24
N TYR A 216 0.85 8.07 -8.00
CA TYR A 216 0.98 9.39 -7.36
C TYR A 216 2.22 9.42 -6.47
N SER A 217 3.08 10.42 -6.70
CA SER A 217 3.91 10.98 -5.65
C SER A 217 3.08 11.95 -4.80
N VAL A 218 3.52 12.21 -3.57
CA VAL A 218 2.76 13.05 -2.64
C VAL A 218 3.62 14.19 -2.13
N LEU A 219 3.06 15.41 -2.09
CA LEU A 219 3.67 16.58 -1.47
C LEU A 219 3.44 16.56 0.04
N ALA A 220 4.35 17.17 0.80
CA ALA A 220 4.17 17.30 2.24
C ALA A 220 3.00 18.24 2.57
N ASN A 221 2.12 17.82 3.47
CA ASN A 221 1.03 18.63 3.98
C ASN A 221 0.95 18.45 5.52
N PRO A 222 1.02 19.54 6.32
CA PRO A 222 0.93 19.45 7.78
C PRO A 222 -0.37 18.83 8.30
N ALA A 223 -1.43 18.77 7.48
CA ALA A 223 -2.67 18.10 7.84
C ALA A 223 -2.57 16.56 7.83
N HIS A 224 -1.59 15.99 7.13
CA HIS A 224 -1.41 14.54 7.02
C HIS A 224 -1.33 13.87 8.40
N ARG A 225 -2.20 12.90 8.64
CA ARG A 225 -2.16 12.08 9.85
C ARG A 225 -1.67 10.67 9.53
N TRP A 226 -0.56 10.30 10.15
CA TRP A 226 0.11 9.03 9.92
C TRP A 226 -0.14 8.01 11.02
N TYR A 227 -0.29 6.77 10.59
CA TYR A 227 -0.55 5.62 11.43
C TYR A 227 0.31 4.42 11.02
N TYR A 228 0.57 3.50 11.94
CA TYR A 228 1.22 2.23 11.65
C TYR A 228 0.72 1.15 12.61
N TYR A 229 0.97 -0.12 12.27
CA TYR A 229 0.69 -1.24 13.14
C TYR A 229 2.01 -1.83 13.66
N PRO A 230 2.38 -1.60 14.94
CA PRO A 230 3.60 -2.15 15.50
C PRO A 230 3.57 -3.68 15.47
N ARG A 231 4.70 -4.28 15.09
CA ARG A 231 4.90 -5.74 15.07
C ARG A 231 3.76 -6.48 14.39
N LEU A 232 3.33 -6.02 13.20
CA LEU A 232 2.29 -6.68 12.43
C LEU A 232 2.72 -8.13 12.15
N ALA A 233 1.88 -9.10 12.52
CA ALA A 233 2.19 -10.52 12.44
C ALA A 233 1.68 -11.17 11.13
N PRO A 234 2.22 -12.34 10.72
CA PRO A 234 1.80 -13.01 9.48
C PRO A 234 0.35 -13.49 9.41
N ASP A 235 -0.37 -13.53 10.53
CA ASP A 235 -1.81 -13.78 10.60
C ASP A 235 -2.67 -12.51 10.61
N GLU A 236 -2.03 -11.36 10.38
CA GLU A 236 -2.66 -10.08 10.11
C GLU A 236 -2.35 -9.67 8.66
N ALA A 237 -3.25 -8.90 8.06
CA ALA A 237 -3.00 -8.24 6.79
C ALA A 237 -3.60 -6.83 6.78
N LEU A 238 -3.09 -5.99 5.90
CA LEU A 238 -3.58 -4.63 5.67
C LEU A 238 -4.27 -4.58 4.32
N LEU A 239 -5.49 -4.05 4.30
CA LEU A 239 -6.16 -3.63 3.09
C LEU A 239 -5.85 -2.16 2.88
N LEU A 240 -5.38 -1.81 1.68
CA LEU A 240 -4.96 -0.45 1.33
C LEU A 240 -5.81 0.03 0.16
N LYS A 241 -6.58 1.11 0.34
CA LYS A 241 -7.36 1.74 -0.73
C LYS A 241 -6.42 2.50 -1.66
N ILE A 242 -6.21 1.95 -2.85
CA ILE A 242 -5.40 2.58 -3.89
C ILE A 242 -6.26 3.48 -4.76
N TYR A 243 -7.48 3.04 -5.09
CA TYR A 243 -8.45 3.80 -5.87
C TYR A 243 -9.88 3.42 -5.45
N ASP A 244 -10.82 4.38 -5.43
CA ASP A 244 -12.26 4.13 -5.51
C ASP A 244 -12.89 5.10 -6.52
N SER A 245 -13.82 4.60 -7.33
CA SER A 245 -14.54 5.40 -8.31
C SER A 245 -15.62 6.29 -7.68
N LEU A 246 -16.07 6.01 -6.44
CA LEU A 246 -17.03 6.85 -5.74
C LEU A 246 -16.46 8.24 -5.43
N GLU A 247 -17.32 9.25 -5.51
CA GLU A 247 -16.99 10.65 -5.19
C GLU A 247 -17.93 11.22 -4.12
N ASP A 248 -18.47 10.36 -3.26
CA ASP A 248 -19.51 10.65 -2.25
C ASP A 248 -18.95 10.91 -0.83
N GLY A 249 -17.63 11.07 -0.71
CA GLY A 249 -16.92 11.17 0.56
C GLY A 249 -16.21 9.88 0.97
N THR A 250 -16.43 8.77 0.25
CA THR A 250 -15.61 7.55 0.37
C THR A 250 -14.13 7.86 0.13
N ALA A 251 -13.24 7.27 0.93
CA ALA A 251 -11.81 7.36 0.70
C ALA A 251 -11.43 6.79 -0.67
N ARG A 252 -10.77 7.62 -1.49
CA ARG A 252 -10.39 7.25 -2.86
C ARG A 252 -8.93 6.90 -3.00
N PHE A 253 -8.05 7.68 -2.38
CA PHE A 253 -6.61 7.54 -2.49
C PHE A 253 -5.98 7.60 -1.10
N MET A 254 -5.31 6.52 -0.71
CA MET A 254 -4.50 6.48 0.51
C MET A 254 -3.01 6.44 0.16
N ALA A 255 -2.20 7.21 0.86
CA ALA A 255 -0.75 7.26 0.66
C ALA A 255 -0.01 6.45 1.73
N HIS A 256 1.03 5.72 1.33
CA HIS A 256 1.81 4.89 2.24
C HIS A 256 3.30 4.92 1.90
N THR A 257 4.12 4.50 2.86
CA THR A 257 5.58 4.37 2.71
C THR A 257 6.14 3.40 3.76
N ALA A 258 7.27 2.77 3.46
CA ALA A 258 8.13 2.22 4.50
C ALA A 258 8.82 3.37 5.25
N PHE A 259 9.07 3.21 6.55
CA PHE A 259 9.82 4.17 7.35
C PHE A 259 10.70 3.48 8.40
N ASP A 260 11.76 4.16 8.82
CA ASP A 260 12.64 3.70 9.89
C ASP A 260 12.03 4.04 11.25
N ALA A 261 11.51 3.02 11.94
CA ALA A 261 10.94 3.19 13.27
C ALA A 261 12.05 3.41 14.32
N PRO A 262 12.02 4.50 15.10
CA PRO A 262 12.99 4.73 16.17
C PRO A 262 12.99 3.59 17.19
N GLY A 263 14.18 3.16 17.60
CA GLY A 263 14.34 2.07 18.55
C GLY A 263 14.23 0.66 17.94
N THR A 264 14.18 0.55 16.61
CA THR A 264 14.39 -0.73 15.92
C THR A 264 15.76 -1.31 16.32
N PRO A 265 15.85 -2.53 16.87
CA PRO A 265 17.12 -3.18 17.18
C PRO A 265 18.00 -3.31 15.93
N SER A 266 19.33 -3.17 16.10
CA SER A 266 20.28 -3.30 14.99
C SER A 266 20.30 -4.70 14.37
N ASP A 267 19.92 -5.71 15.14
CA ASP A 267 19.81 -7.12 14.75
C ASP A 267 18.38 -7.53 14.38
N ALA A 268 17.45 -6.57 14.26
CA ALA A 268 16.07 -6.86 13.84
C ALA A 268 16.05 -7.55 12.47
N PRO A 269 15.27 -8.63 12.32
CA PRO A 269 15.25 -9.41 11.09
C PRO A 269 14.77 -8.57 9.89
N PRO A 270 15.25 -8.87 8.67
CA PRO A 270 14.75 -8.24 7.44
C PRO A 270 13.23 -8.30 7.34
N ARG A 271 12.61 -7.21 6.85
CA ARG A 271 11.19 -7.20 6.56
C ARG A 271 10.93 -7.97 5.28
N ARG A 272 10.10 -9.01 5.39
CA ARG A 272 9.56 -9.75 4.24
C ARG A 272 8.05 -9.58 4.15
N SER A 273 7.54 -9.32 2.95
CA SER A 273 6.12 -9.07 2.73
C SER A 273 5.70 -9.43 1.31
N ILE A 274 4.43 -9.77 1.13
CA ILE A 274 3.76 -9.86 -0.16
C ILE A 274 2.66 -8.79 -0.24
N GLU A 275 2.55 -8.16 -1.40
CA GLU A 275 1.46 -7.25 -1.73
C GLU A 275 0.73 -7.77 -2.97
N LEU A 276 -0.56 -8.09 -2.84
CA LEU A 276 -1.45 -8.39 -3.96
C LEU A 276 -2.18 -7.12 -4.37
N ARG A 277 -2.38 -6.93 -5.67
CA ARG A 277 -3.18 -5.81 -6.19
C ARG A 277 -4.41 -6.35 -6.89
N ALA A 278 -5.57 -5.88 -6.46
CA ALA A 278 -6.85 -6.38 -6.93
C ALA A 278 -7.76 -5.26 -7.39
N LEU A 279 -8.42 -5.48 -8.53
CA LEU A 279 -9.62 -4.75 -8.92
C LEU A 279 -10.81 -5.36 -8.20
N LEU A 280 -11.66 -4.52 -7.62
CA LEU A 280 -12.90 -4.91 -6.95
C LEU A 280 -14.07 -4.28 -7.70
N PHE A 281 -15.11 -5.06 -7.95
CA PHE A 281 -16.31 -4.63 -8.64
C PHE A 281 -17.55 -4.98 -7.84
N TRP A 282 -18.50 -4.04 -7.80
CA TRP A 282 -19.80 -4.24 -7.19
C TRP A 282 -20.86 -4.41 -8.27
N ALA A 283 -22.01 -4.98 -7.89
CA ALA A 283 -23.17 -5.03 -8.74
C ALA A 283 -23.65 -3.60 -9.06
N PRO A 284 -24.30 -3.39 -10.22
CA PRO A 284 -25.01 -2.13 -10.48
C PRO A 284 -25.97 -1.82 -9.33
N GLU A 285 -25.97 -0.57 -8.89
CA GLU A 285 -27.04 -0.09 -8.01
C GLU A 285 -28.34 -0.19 -8.80
N HIS A 286 -29.26 -1.06 -8.37
CA HIS A 286 -30.61 -1.03 -8.91
C HIS A 286 -31.28 0.22 -8.34
N ASP A 287 -31.76 1.12 -9.21
CA ASP A 287 -32.61 2.24 -8.81
C ASP A 287 -33.78 1.70 -7.98
N ALA A 288 -33.67 1.81 -6.65
CA ALA A 288 -34.79 1.67 -5.74
C ALA A 288 -35.63 2.96 -5.85
N GLY A 289 -36.21 3.19 -7.02
CA GLY A 289 -36.79 4.48 -7.40
C GLY A 289 -37.73 4.40 -8.60
N ALA A 290 -38.45 3.29 -8.76
CA ALA A 290 -39.62 3.20 -9.63
C ALA A 290 -40.67 2.30 -8.97
N ALA A 291 -41.32 2.83 -7.93
CA ALA A 291 -42.59 2.35 -7.41
C ALA A 291 -43.59 3.50 -7.41
#